data_AF-A0A5E4K971-F1
#
_entry.id   AF-A0A5E4K971-F1
#
_cell.length_a   1.000
_cell.length_b   1.000
_cell.length_c   1.000
_cell.angle_alpha   90.00
_cell.angle_beta   90.00
_cell.angle_gamma   90.00
#
_symmetry.space_group_name_H-M   'P 1'
#
loop_
_entity.id
_entity.type
_entity.pdbx_description
1 polymer ?
#
loop_
_entity_poly.entity_id
_entity_poly.type
_entity_poly.pdbx_seq_one_letter_code
_entity_poly.pdbx_strand_id
1 'polypeptide(L)'
;MLICIKKYMKTAKEYLIENIGELVSAGDVYYDAQQNTWNVKILAKTPHGILILGEIRIDENKNIVDVPTKETLLCILKAKLHDDRVLIDV
;
A
#
# COMPACT_ATOMS: atom_id res chain seq x y z
N MET A 1 1.81 -16.08 14.86
CA MET A 1 2.09 -14.76 14.25
C MET A 1 1.94 -14.76 12.72
N LEU A 2 2.61 -15.66 11.97
CA LEU A 2 2.53 -15.76 10.49
C LEU A 2 1.11 -15.93 9.90
N ILE A 3 0.21 -16.61 10.62
CA ILE A 3 -1.18 -16.83 10.18
C ILE A 3 -1.99 -15.52 10.18
N CYS A 4 -1.70 -14.58 11.10
CA CYS A 4 -2.39 -13.29 11.17
C CYS A 4 -1.98 -12.38 10.00
N ILE A 5 -0.67 -12.30 9.72
CA ILE A 5 -0.13 -11.48 8.63
C ILE A 5 -0.76 -11.84 7.28
N LYS A 6 -0.89 -13.14 6.97
CA LYS A 6 -1.53 -13.59 5.73
C LYS A 6 -3.00 -13.14 5.59
N LYS A 7 -3.73 -13.02 6.71
CA LYS A 7 -5.13 -12.59 6.69
C LYS A 7 -5.24 -11.11 6.33
N TYR A 8 -4.47 -10.23 6.98
CA TYR A 8 -4.47 -8.80 6.69
C TYR A 8 -3.99 -8.48 5.28
N MET A 9 -2.95 -9.19 4.81
CA MET A 9 -2.47 -9.07 3.44
C MET A 9 -3.55 -9.47 2.41
N LYS A 10 -4.32 -10.52 2.69
CA LYS A 10 -5.44 -10.95 1.82
C LYS A 10 -6.53 -9.88 1.75
N THR A 11 -6.99 -9.38 2.90
CA THR A 11 -8.01 -8.32 2.98
C THR A 11 -7.58 -7.05 2.24
N ALA A 12 -6.33 -6.60 2.46
CA ALA A 12 -5.77 -5.46 1.74
C ALA A 12 -5.72 -5.69 0.23
N LYS A 13 -5.30 -6.89 -0.21
CA LYS A 13 -5.22 -7.22 -1.63
C LYS A 13 -6.60 -7.23 -2.31
N GLU A 14 -7.60 -7.83 -1.68
CA GLU A 14 -8.98 -7.85 -2.19
C GLU A 14 -9.51 -6.42 -2.34
N TYR A 15 -9.34 -5.58 -1.32
CA TYR A 15 -9.75 -4.18 -1.37
C TYR A 15 -9.08 -3.39 -2.50
N LEU A 16 -7.76 -3.52 -2.64
CA LEU A 16 -6.98 -2.78 -3.66
C LEU A 16 -7.41 -3.14 -5.08
N ILE A 17 -7.66 -4.42 -5.36
CA ILE A 17 -8.11 -4.88 -6.67
C ILE A 17 -9.51 -4.31 -6.98
N GLU A 18 -10.42 -4.36 -6.02
CA GLU A 18 -11.81 -3.91 -6.21
C GLU A 18 -11.95 -2.39 -6.33
N ASN A 19 -11.14 -1.62 -5.60
CA ASN A 19 -11.36 -0.17 -5.44
C ASN A 19 -10.33 0.69 -6.17
N ILE A 20 -9.11 0.20 -6.40
CA ILE A 20 -8.02 0.98 -7.01
C ILE A 20 -7.70 0.45 -8.41
N GLY A 21 -7.50 -0.86 -8.53
CA GLY A 21 -7.23 -1.58 -9.77
C GLY A 21 -5.98 -2.47 -9.70
N GLU A 22 -5.70 -3.18 -10.80
CA GLU A 22 -4.70 -4.26 -10.84
C GLU A 22 -3.23 -3.79 -10.83
N LEU A 23 -2.99 -2.50 -11.03
CA LEU A 23 -1.63 -1.92 -11.07
C LEU A 23 -1.03 -1.66 -9.68
N VAL A 24 -1.85 -1.80 -8.63
CA VAL A 24 -1.40 -1.73 -7.24
C VAL A 24 -1.49 -3.09 -6.56
N SER A 25 -0.67 -3.31 -5.55
CA SER A 25 -0.65 -4.54 -4.77
C SER A 25 -0.41 -4.30 -3.29
N ALA A 26 -0.74 -5.29 -2.47
CA ALA A 26 -0.42 -5.30 -1.05
C ALA A 26 1.05 -5.68 -0.83
N GLY A 27 1.77 -4.87 -0.08
CA GLY A 27 3.16 -5.06 0.31
C GLY A 27 3.32 -5.55 1.75
N ASP A 28 4.42 -5.15 2.38
CA ASP A 28 4.72 -5.53 3.76
C ASP A 28 3.59 -5.20 4.71
N VAL A 29 3.41 -6.07 5.70
CA VAL A 29 2.44 -5.92 6.78
C VAL A 29 3.19 -5.78 8.09
N TYR A 30 2.81 -4.80 8.90
CA TYR A 30 3.34 -4.63 10.24
C TYR A 30 2.23 -4.18 11.19
N TYR A 31 2.45 -4.40 12.48
CA TYR A 31 1.51 -3.99 13.52
C TYR A 31 2.00 -2.70 14.17
N ASP A 32 1.12 -1.71 14.24
CA ASP A 32 1.32 -0.45 14.95
C ASP A 32 0.60 -0.51 16.30
N ALA A 33 1.38 -0.69 17.37
CA ALA A 33 0.85 -0.77 18.73
C ALA A 33 0.29 0.56 19.25
N GLN A 34 0.68 1.70 18.68
CA GLN A 34 0.14 3.00 19.10
C GLN A 34 -1.27 3.20 18.59
N GLN A 35 -1.55 2.76 17.36
CA GLN A 35 -2.86 2.88 16.73
C GLN A 35 -3.73 1.62 16.90
N ASN A 36 -3.17 0.52 17.42
CA ASN A 36 -3.79 -0.80 17.45
C ASN A 36 -4.26 -1.26 16.04
N THR A 37 -3.44 -1.00 15.02
CA THR A 37 -3.76 -1.35 13.63
C THR A 37 -2.70 -2.23 13.00
N TRP A 38 -3.13 -3.06 12.05
CA TRP A 38 -2.28 -3.71 11.08
C TRP A 38 -2.19 -2.84 9.84
N ASN A 39 -0.99 -2.37 9.54
CA ASN A 39 -0.72 -1.51 8.40
C ASN A 39 -0.16 -2.36 7.27
N VAL A 40 -0.73 -2.20 6.07
CA VAL A 40 -0.32 -2.92 4.87
C VAL A 40 0.12 -1.91 3.82
N LYS A 41 1.38 -1.97 3.39
CA LYS A 41 1.89 -1.06 2.34
C LYS A 41 1.14 -1.26 1.03
N ILE A 42 0.92 -0.17 0.30
CA ILE A 42 0.38 -0.16 -1.05
C ILE A 42 1.55 0.03 -2.00
N LEU A 43 1.76 -0.95 -2.86
CA LEU A 43 2.84 -0.97 -3.86
C LEU A 43 2.27 -0.69 -5.24
N ALA A 44 2.96 0.09 -6.05
CA ALA A 44 2.68 0.25 -7.47
C ALA A 44 3.85 -0.23 -8.31
N LYS A 45 3.54 -1.06 -9.31
CA LYS A 45 4.53 -1.50 -10.28
C LYS A 45 4.62 -0.47 -11.41
N THR A 46 5.81 0.04 -11.64
CA THR A 46 6.12 1.00 -12.71
C THR A 46 7.23 0.47 -13.60
N PRO A 47 7.44 1.04 -14.80
CA PRO A 47 8.60 0.71 -15.63
C PRO A 47 9.95 0.92 -14.92
N HIS A 48 10.01 1.83 -13.94
CA HIS A 48 11.23 2.18 -13.20
C HIS A 48 11.43 1.34 -11.93
N GLY A 49 10.48 0.45 -11.60
CA GLY A 49 10.55 -0.39 -10.40
C GLY A 49 9.26 -0.36 -9.59
N ILE A 50 9.37 -0.76 -8.32
CA ILE A 50 8.25 -0.84 -7.38
C ILE A 50 8.31 0.38 -6.45
N LEU A 51 7.22 1.13 -6.40
CA LEU A 51 7.09 2.30 -5.53
C LEU A 51 6.08 2.03 -4.40
N ILE A 52 6.41 2.43 -3.17
CA ILE A 52 5.45 2.46 -2.06
C ILE A 52 4.65 3.77 -2.17
N LEU A 53 3.33 3.67 -2.29
CA LEU A 53 2.44 4.83 -2.46
C LEU A 53 1.68 5.24 -1.19
N GLY A 54 1.57 4.36 -0.21
CA GLY A 54 0.80 4.60 1.01
C GLY A 54 0.57 3.30 1.76
N GLU A 55 -0.39 3.29 2.67
CA GLU A 55 -0.71 2.12 3.50
C GLU A 55 -2.22 2.00 3.73
N ILE A 56 -2.72 0.78 3.85
CA ILE A 56 -4.07 0.47 4.35
C ILE A 56 -3.94 0.15 5.83
N ARG A 57 -4.77 0.76 6.68
CA ARG A 57 -4.85 0.44 8.11
C ARG A 57 -6.07 -0.43 8.37
N ILE A 58 -5.84 -1.53 9.08
CA ILE A 58 -6.86 -2.52 9.40
C ILE A 58 -6.88 -2.73 10.91
N ASP A 59 -8.05 -2.66 11.54
CA ASP A 59 -8.18 -2.91 12.97
C ASP A 59 -8.10 -4.41 13.33
N GLU A 60 -8.13 -4.74 14.62
CA GLU A 60 -8.14 -6.11 15.12
C GLU A 60 -9.36 -6.94 14.66
N ASN A 61 -10.47 -6.27 14.35
CA ASN A 61 -11.71 -6.85 13.84
C ASN A 61 -11.70 -7.04 12.31
N LYS A 62 -10.60 -6.67 11.64
CA LYS A 62 -10.38 -6.72 10.18
C LYS A 62 -11.19 -5.70 9.38
N ASN A 63 -11.64 -4.62 10.02
CA ASN A 63 -12.22 -3.49 9.31
C ASN A 63 -11.11 -2.59 8.80
N ILE A 64 -11.27 -2.11 7.57
CA ILE A 64 -10.39 -1.06 7.03
C ILE A 64 -10.80 0.25 7.69
N VAL A 65 -9.91 0.80 8.52
CA VAL A 65 -10.17 2.04 9.26
C VAL A 65 -9.59 3.27 8.57
N ASP A 66 -8.59 3.07 7.71
CA ASP A 66 -8.00 4.14 6.91
C ASP A 66 -7.41 3.57 5.62
N VAL A 67 -7.62 4.27 4.51
CA VAL A 67 -7.05 3.94 3.21
C VAL A 67 -6.98 5.21 2.33
N PRO A 68 -5.83 5.51 1.71
CA PRO A 68 -5.73 6.62 0.78
C PRO A 68 -6.66 6.44 -0.41
N THR A 69 -7.28 7.54 -0.88
CA THR A 69 -8.11 7.48 -2.08
C THR A 69 -7.27 7.24 -3.33
N LYS A 70 -7.91 6.82 -4.41
CA LYS A 70 -7.26 6.63 -5.71
C LYS A 70 -6.56 7.91 -6.20
N GLU A 71 -7.18 9.07 -6.00
CA GLU A 71 -6.64 10.38 -6.37
C GLU A 71 -5.38 10.69 -5.57
N THR A 72 -5.40 10.43 -4.25
CA THR A 72 -4.23 10.59 -3.38
C THR A 72 -3.08 9.69 -3.84
N LEU A 73 -3.35 8.41 -4.10
CA LEU A 73 -2.33 7.47 -4.59
C LEU A 73 -1.75 7.89 -5.94
N LEU A 74 -2.60 8.37 -6.87
CA LEU A 74 -2.16 8.88 -8.16
C LEU A 74 -1.29 10.13 -8.02
N CYS A 75 -1.62 11.02 -7.09
CA CYS A 75 -0.82 12.20 -6.79
C CYS A 75 0.58 11.81 -6.27
N ILE A 76 0.64 10.89 -5.31
CA ILE A 76 1.90 10.37 -4.76
C ILE A 76 2.73 9.67 -5.84
N LEU A 77 2.09 8.86 -6.69
CA LEU A 77 2.76 8.19 -7.81
C LEU A 77 3.38 9.20 -8.77
N LYS A 78 2.63 10.23 -9.17
CA LYS A 78 3.12 11.29 -10.06
C LYS A 78 4.29 12.06 -9.44
N ALA A 79 4.20 12.37 -8.15
CA ALA A 79 5.27 13.06 -7.43
C ALA A 79 6.55 12.21 -7.41
N LYS A 80 6.45 10.91 -7.10
CA LYS A 80 7.59 9.99 -7.09
C LYS A 80 8.22 9.79 -8.46
N LEU A 81 7.41 9.63 -9.51
CA LEU A 81 7.92 9.52 -10.89
C LEU A 81 8.57 10.81 -11.40
N HIS A 82 8.18 11.98 -10.87
CA HIS A 82 8.83 13.24 -11.18
C HIS A 82 10.18 13.39 -10.46
N ASP A 83 10.28 12.87 -9.23
CA ASP A 83 11.49 12.85 -8.43
C ASP A 83 12.52 11.83 -8.96
N ASP A 84 12.06 10.69 -9.47
CA ASP A 84 12.90 9.65 -10.12
C ASP A 84 13.61 10.15 -11.40
N ARG A 85 13.31 11.36 -11.90
CA ARG A 85 14.11 12.00 -12.96
C ARG A 85 15.48 12.53 -12.47
N VAL A 86 15.82 12.38 -11.18
CA VAL A 86 17.06 12.90 -10.58
C VAL A 86 18.07 11.81 -10.18
N LEU A 87 17.76 10.52 -10.30
CA LEU A 87 18.70 9.42 -10.03
C LEU A 87 18.48 8.35 -11.11
N ILE A 88 19.42 7.96 -11.99
CA ILE A 88 20.85 7.69 -11.83
C ILE A 88 21.52 7.86 -13.21
N ASP A 89 22.63 8.58 -13.24
CA ASP A 89 23.64 8.55 -14.32
C ASP A 89 24.48 7.27 -14.12
N VAL A 90 24.49 6.35 -15.11
CA VAL A 90 25.42 5.20 -15.16
C VAL A 90 26.14 5.22 -16.49
#